data_AF-A0A7K3Y8P7-F1
#
_entry.id   AF-A0A7K3Y8P7-F1
#
_cell.length_a   1.000
_cell.length_b   1.000
_cell.length_c   1.000
_cell.angle_alpha   90.00
_cell.angle_beta   90.00
_cell.angle_gamma   90.00
#
_symmetry.space_group_name_H-M   'P 1'
#
loop_
_entity.id
_entity.type
_entity.pdbx_description
1 polymer ?
#
loop_
_entity_poly.entity_id
_entity_poly.type
_entity_poly.pdbx_seq_one_letter_code
_entity_poly.pdbx_strand_id
1 'polypeptide(L)'
;MYKSFSAAVVLVLILAAAGCAELPPDYIFEQPDATSPPAGTPAVTVSDPGHGYLTPVTPYPTVTSDRVSPTLSRPPETTPAPDTYVTIYDQMIQYPQATKAYSLDLTTPPLIIEYEVEPKMITRIKYTRSDYGKREYRSYKQIYPSENAWFLVTIRDRESGAIVAEDGFGKLYSADRRKKIYMGWSGNYQIEFAGDEARVHILMRAGGV
;
A
#
# COMPACT_ATOMS: atom_id res chain seq x y z
N MET A 1 13.44 50.25 30.52
CA MET A 1 12.67 50.17 29.26
C MET A 1 13.43 49.29 28.27
N TYR A 2 13.28 47.96 28.31
CA TYR A 2 14.05 47.07 27.41
C TYR A 2 13.28 45.81 26.96
N LYS A 3 12.01 45.68 27.36
CA LYS A 3 11.21 44.49 27.06
C LYS A 3 10.48 44.59 25.71
N SER A 4 10.16 45.81 25.27
CA SER A 4 9.43 46.08 24.02
C SER A 4 10.32 46.05 22.77
N PHE A 5 11.64 46.26 22.93
CA PHE A 5 12.59 46.28 21.80
C PHE A 5 12.97 44.87 21.32
N SER A 6 12.97 43.89 22.22
CA SER A 6 13.36 42.52 21.89
C SER A 6 12.29 41.77 21.07
N ALA A 7 11.01 42.10 21.26
CA ALA A 7 9.91 41.51 20.48
C ALA A 7 9.88 42.03 19.03
N ALA A 8 10.25 43.29 18.81
CA ALA A 8 10.29 43.90 17.48
C ALA A 8 11.39 43.31 16.59
N VAL A 9 12.56 42.99 17.17
CA VAL A 9 13.69 42.39 16.43
C VAL A 9 13.40 40.94 16.02
N VAL A 10 12.67 40.18 16.85
CA VAL A 10 12.29 38.80 16.53
C VAL A 10 11.20 38.74 15.45
N LEU A 11 10.29 39.73 15.41
CA LEU A 11 9.24 39.78 14.39
C LEU A 11 9.80 40.13 13.00
N VAL A 12 10.83 40.98 12.92
CA VAL A 12 11.47 41.36 11.64
C VAL A 12 12.28 40.21 11.03
N LEU A 13 12.82 39.30 11.85
CA LEU A 13 13.56 38.11 11.38
C LEU A 13 12.66 37.03 10.73
N ILE A 14 11.36 36.99 11.05
CA ILE A 14 10.43 35.98 10.52
C ILE A 14 9.86 36.40 9.15
N LEU A 15 9.83 37.70 8.81
CA LEU A 15 9.33 38.20 7.53
C LEU A 15 10.34 38.08 6.36
N ALA A 16 11.58 37.69 6.63
CA ALA A 16 12.63 37.58 5.61
C ALA A 16 12.72 36.19 4.92
N ALA A 17 11.85 35.23 5.27
CA ALA A 17 11.86 33.87 4.70
C ALA A 17 10.74 33.60 3.68
N ALA A 18 9.97 34.62 3.27
CA ALA A 18 9.11 34.52 2.10
C ALA A 18 9.93 34.79 0.83
N GLY A 19 10.84 33.87 0.51
CA GLY A 19 11.50 33.85 -0.80
C GLY A 19 10.48 33.45 -1.86
N CYS A 20 10.04 34.41 -2.67
CA CYS A 20 9.43 34.13 -3.96
C CYS A 20 10.45 33.35 -4.79
N ALA A 21 10.13 32.11 -5.15
CA ALA A 21 10.87 31.41 -6.20
C ALA A 21 10.57 32.13 -7.52
N GLU A 22 11.62 32.70 -8.10
CA GLU A 22 11.66 33.31 -9.42
C GLU A 22 11.39 32.22 -10.47
N LEU A 23 10.30 32.37 -11.23
CA LEU A 23 9.98 31.52 -12.38
C LEU A 23 10.99 31.82 -13.50
N PRO A 24 11.54 30.80 -14.19
CA PRO A 24 12.35 31.05 -15.38
C PRO A 24 11.49 31.75 -16.44
N PRO A 25 12.04 32.73 -17.19
CA PRO A 25 11.34 33.31 -18.31
C PRO A 25 11.21 32.26 -19.41
N ASP A 26 10.21 32.45 -20.26
CA ASP A 26 9.95 31.70 -21.49
C ASP A 26 9.02 30.49 -21.34
N TYR A 27 7.74 30.76 -21.00
CA TYR A 27 6.65 29.96 -21.58
C TYR A 27 5.50 30.87 -21.98
N ILE A 28 5.29 30.95 -23.29
CA ILE A 28 4.31 31.78 -23.99
C ILE A 28 2.90 31.28 -23.64
N PHE A 29 2.07 32.17 -23.12
CA PHE A 29 0.62 31.99 -23.04
C PHE A 29 0.03 32.47 -24.37
N GLU A 30 -0.34 31.55 -25.26
CA GLU A 30 -1.35 31.83 -26.27
C GLU A 30 -2.72 31.51 -25.67
N GLN A 31 -3.50 32.55 -25.43
CA GLN A 31 -4.95 32.44 -25.20
C GLN A 31 -5.64 32.15 -26.53
N PRO A 32 -6.70 31.33 -26.53
CA PRO A 32 -7.89 31.81 -27.23
C PRO A 32 -9.18 31.65 -26.42
N ASP A 33 -10.08 32.57 -26.74
CA ASP A 33 -11.36 32.90 -26.15
C ASP A 33 -12.43 31.80 -26.18
N ALA A 34 -13.44 31.99 -25.33
CA ALA A 34 -14.67 31.21 -25.26
C ALA A 34 -15.58 31.44 -26.49
N THR A 35 -16.30 30.40 -26.95
CA THR A 35 -17.71 30.38 -27.45
C THR A 35 -18.15 28.93 -27.84
N SER A 36 -19.43 28.58 -27.65
CA SER A 36 -20.05 27.22 -27.62
C SER A 36 -20.46 26.59 -29.00
N PRO A 37 -21.23 25.45 -29.11
CA PRO A 37 -20.96 24.24 -29.93
C PRO A 37 -21.85 24.08 -31.21
N PRO A 38 -21.67 23.10 -32.17
CA PRO A 38 -22.03 21.65 -31.99
C PRO A 38 -21.24 20.58 -32.82
N ALA A 39 -21.42 19.31 -32.39
CA ALA A 39 -21.49 18.02 -33.13
C ALA A 39 -20.34 17.47 -34.03
N GLY A 40 -19.93 16.22 -33.76
CA GLY A 40 -19.34 15.30 -34.75
C GLY A 40 -18.37 14.24 -34.20
N THR A 41 -18.87 13.07 -33.78
CA THR A 41 -18.09 11.83 -33.54
C THR A 41 -17.60 11.24 -34.88
N PRO A 42 -16.50 10.47 -34.96
CA PRO A 42 -16.56 9.03 -34.69
C PRO A 42 -15.46 8.50 -33.75
N ALA A 43 -15.83 7.41 -33.09
CA ALA A 43 -15.09 6.65 -32.11
C ALA A 43 -13.78 6.04 -32.64
N VAL A 44 -12.78 5.94 -31.75
CA VAL A 44 -11.82 4.83 -31.78
C VAL A 44 -12.10 3.97 -30.56
N THR A 45 -12.84 2.90 -30.82
CA THR A 45 -13.04 1.76 -29.96
C THR A 45 -11.70 1.04 -29.80
N VAL A 46 -11.11 1.05 -28.61
CA VAL A 46 -10.22 -0.02 -28.16
C VAL A 46 -11.01 -0.84 -27.16
N SER A 47 -11.69 -1.85 -27.70
CA SER A 47 -12.19 -2.98 -26.91
C SER A 47 -11.00 -3.87 -26.58
N ASP A 48 -10.65 -3.98 -25.30
CA ASP A 48 -9.78 -5.06 -24.78
C ASP A 48 -10.54 -5.73 -23.60
N PRO A 49 -10.57 -7.06 -23.55
CA PRO A 49 -11.73 -7.81 -23.09
C PRO A 49 -11.84 -7.92 -21.56
N GLY A 50 -13.09 -8.02 -21.11
CA GLY A 50 -13.48 -7.88 -19.71
C GLY A 50 -12.90 -8.93 -18.76
N HIS A 51 -12.29 -8.43 -17.69
CA HIS A 51 -12.43 -9.00 -16.35
C HIS A 51 -13.13 -7.93 -15.50
N GLY A 52 -14.44 -7.84 -15.67
CA GLY A 52 -15.24 -6.73 -15.13
C GLY A 52 -15.73 -7.02 -13.72
N TYR A 53 -14.96 -6.67 -12.68
CA TYR A 53 -15.53 -6.51 -11.33
C TYR A 53 -14.82 -5.45 -10.45
N LEU A 54 -13.68 -4.87 -10.86
CA LEU A 54 -12.92 -3.98 -9.99
C LEU A 54 -12.86 -2.54 -10.54
N THR A 55 -13.30 -1.58 -9.74
CA THR A 55 -13.20 -0.14 -10.02
C THR A 55 -12.16 0.52 -9.11
N PRO A 56 -11.21 1.33 -9.63
CA PRO A 56 -10.18 2.01 -8.82
C PRO A 56 -10.72 3.28 -8.11
N VAL A 57 -10.26 3.55 -6.88
CA VAL A 57 -10.69 4.68 -5.99
C VAL A 57 -9.54 5.19 -5.07
N THR A 58 -9.74 6.29 -4.32
CA THR A 58 -8.73 6.99 -3.46
C THR A 58 -8.75 6.57 -1.96
N PRO A 59 -7.65 6.73 -1.17
CA PRO A 59 -7.53 6.21 0.22
C PRO A 59 -8.14 7.09 1.35
N TYR A 60 -8.43 6.48 2.51
CA TYR A 60 -9.09 7.10 3.70
C TYR A 60 -8.17 7.28 4.94
N PRO A 61 -8.44 8.28 5.83
CA PRO A 61 -7.72 8.50 7.10
C PRO A 61 -8.16 7.58 8.27
N THR A 62 -7.30 7.38 9.28
CA THR A 62 -7.35 6.29 10.30
C THR A 62 -7.83 6.71 11.70
N VAL A 63 -8.67 5.89 12.37
CA VAL A 63 -8.90 5.88 13.84
C VAL A 63 -9.13 4.42 14.32
N THR A 64 -8.50 3.99 15.42
CA THR A 64 -8.41 2.59 15.92
C THR A 64 -9.30 2.32 17.14
N SER A 65 -9.89 1.12 17.28
CA SER A 65 -10.46 0.60 18.54
C SER A 65 -10.39 -0.93 18.67
N ASP A 66 -10.16 -1.41 19.90
CA ASP A 66 -9.80 -2.78 20.29
C ASP A 66 -10.98 -3.77 20.46
N ARG A 67 -10.75 -5.07 20.20
CA ARG A 67 -11.69 -6.18 20.47
C ARG A 67 -11.04 -7.32 21.26
N VAL A 68 -11.82 -7.93 22.16
CA VAL A 68 -11.46 -9.06 23.05
C VAL A 68 -11.78 -10.43 22.40
N SER A 69 -10.92 -11.44 22.63
CA SER A 69 -10.94 -12.78 22.01
C SER A 69 -11.67 -13.87 22.83
N PRO A 70 -12.32 -14.88 22.19
CA PRO A 70 -12.85 -16.08 22.84
C PRO A 70 -12.02 -17.37 22.62
N THR A 71 -12.28 -18.38 23.47
CA THR A 71 -11.52 -19.64 23.68
C THR A 71 -11.85 -20.79 22.69
N LEU A 72 -10.83 -21.60 22.33
CA LEU A 72 -10.84 -22.63 21.27
C LEU A 72 -11.28 -24.06 21.72
N SER A 73 -11.91 -24.82 20.81
CA SER A 73 -12.14 -26.28 20.89
C SER A 73 -11.63 -27.02 19.64
N ARG A 74 -11.24 -28.30 19.78
CA ARG A 74 -10.50 -29.09 18.76
C ARG A 74 -11.40 -29.66 17.64
N PRO A 75 -11.06 -29.52 16.34
CA PRO A 75 -11.86 -30.05 15.24
C PRO A 75 -11.54 -31.52 14.86
N PRO A 76 -12.49 -32.24 14.21
CA PRO A 76 -12.27 -33.57 13.62
C PRO A 76 -11.46 -33.50 12.31
N GLU A 77 -10.83 -34.61 11.92
CA GLU A 77 -10.07 -34.75 10.65
C GLU A 77 -11.00 -34.66 9.43
N THR A 78 -10.67 -33.74 8.51
CA THR A 78 -11.47 -33.44 7.32
C THR A 78 -10.84 -34.05 6.06
N THR A 79 -11.60 -34.86 5.32
CA THR A 79 -11.39 -35.18 3.90
C THR A 79 -11.16 -33.88 3.11
N PRO A 80 -10.20 -33.79 2.16
CA PRO A 80 -10.00 -32.56 1.39
C PRO A 80 -11.29 -32.22 0.64
N ALA A 81 -11.94 -31.16 1.10
CA ALA A 81 -13.18 -30.66 0.53
C ALA A 81 -12.91 -30.21 -0.93
N PRO A 82 -13.90 -30.35 -1.84
CA PRO A 82 -13.81 -29.75 -3.17
C PRO A 82 -13.49 -28.26 -3.03
N ASP A 83 -12.64 -27.72 -3.90
CA ASP A 83 -12.17 -26.34 -3.81
C ASP A 83 -13.39 -25.42 -3.96
N THR A 84 -13.92 -24.97 -2.82
CA THR A 84 -15.21 -24.27 -2.72
C THR A 84 -15.04 -22.78 -3.05
N TYR A 85 -13.84 -22.39 -3.49
CA TYR A 85 -13.43 -21.02 -3.67
C TYR A 85 -13.03 -20.77 -5.12
N VAL A 86 -13.57 -19.69 -5.69
CA VAL A 86 -13.28 -19.24 -7.04
C VAL A 86 -12.18 -18.20 -6.98
N THR A 87 -11.17 -18.33 -7.84
CA THR A 87 -10.11 -17.33 -7.99
C THR A 87 -10.66 -16.12 -8.71
N ILE A 88 -10.63 -14.96 -8.04
CA ILE A 88 -11.12 -13.68 -8.56
C ILE A 88 -9.97 -12.73 -8.94
N TYR A 89 -8.75 -13.02 -8.49
CA TYR A 89 -7.55 -12.25 -8.81
C TYR A 89 -6.30 -13.10 -8.63
N ASP A 90 -5.42 -13.07 -9.62
CA ASP A 90 -4.12 -13.73 -9.56
C ASP A 90 -3.14 -12.89 -10.38
N GLN A 91 -2.25 -12.15 -9.70
CA GLN A 91 -1.29 -11.26 -10.35
C GLN A 91 0.03 -11.21 -9.59
N MET A 92 1.12 -11.08 -10.35
CA MET A 92 2.43 -10.77 -9.80
C MET A 92 2.83 -9.34 -10.20
N ILE A 93 3.03 -8.47 -9.21
CA ILE A 93 3.18 -7.02 -9.42
C ILE A 93 4.46 -6.54 -8.75
N GLN A 94 5.22 -5.72 -9.48
CA GLN A 94 6.31 -4.93 -8.91
C GLN A 94 5.74 -3.62 -8.35
N TYR A 95 6.08 -3.29 -7.10
CA TYR A 95 5.69 -2.06 -6.43
C TYR A 95 6.91 -1.13 -6.30
N PRO A 96 7.05 -0.10 -7.16
CA PRO A 96 8.09 0.92 -7.06
C PRO A 96 7.56 2.15 -6.29
N GLN A 97 7.08 1.94 -5.06
CA GLN A 97 6.32 2.94 -4.30
C GLN A 97 4.97 3.30 -4.94
N ALA A 98 4.08 2.32 -5.03
CA ALA A 98 2.78 2.48 -5.67
C ALA A 98 1.64 1.90 -4.83
N THR A 99 0.43 2.38 -5.09
CA THR A 99 -0.81 1.87 -4.49
C THR A 99 -1.79 1.47 -5.59
N LYS A 100 -2.44 0.33 -5.43
CA LYS A 100 -3.55 -0.15 -6.27
C LYS A 100 -4.76 -0.39 -5.39
N ALA A 101 -5.93 0.03 -5.85
CA ALA A 101 -7.18 -0.13 -5.11
C ALA A 101 -8.21 -0.83 -5.98
N TYR A 102 -9.03 -1.67 -5.35
CA TYR A 102 -10.04 -2.49 -5.99
C TYR A 102 -11.32 -2.51 -5.16
N SER A 103 -12.47 -2.32 -5.79
CA SER A 103 -13.78 -2.52 -5.18
C SER A 103 -14.25 -3.96 -5.34
N LEU A 104 -14.77 -4.58 -4.29
CA LEU A 104 -15.36 -5.93 -4.34
C LEU A 104 -16.65 -5.95 -3.53
N ASP A 105 -17.76 -6.34 -4.17
CA ASP A 105 -19.00 -6.69 -3.48
C ASP A 105 -19.00 -8.19 -3.15
N LEU A 106 -18.73 -8.52 -1.88
CA LEU A 106 -18.62 -9.90 -1.42
C LEU A 106 -19.98 -10.42 -0.97
N THR A 107 -20.71 -11.04 -1.89
CA THR A 107 -22.03 -11.63 -1.61
C THR A 107 -21.93 -13.02 -0.96
N THR A 108 -20.94 -13.81 -1.37
CA THR A 108 -20.71 -15.18 -0.88
C THR A 108 -19.36 -15.24 -0.15
N PRO A 109 -19.34 -15.07 1.17
CA PRO A 109 -18.12 -15.24 1.95
C PRO A 109 -17.65 -16.71 1.91
N PRO A 110 -16.36 -16.98 2.15
CA PRO A 110 -15.33 -16.04 2.57
C PRO A 110 -14.53 -15.44 1.40
N LEU A 111 -13.91 -14.29 1.66
CA LEU A 111 -12.80 -13.77 0.87
C LEU A 111 -11.47 -14.19 1.50
N ILE A 112 -10.59 -14.75 0.69
CA ILE A 112 -9.24 -15.18 1.04
C ILE A 112 -8.27 -14.38 0.17
N ILE A 113 -7.38 -13.62 0.80
CA ILE A 113 -6.28 -12.92 0.12
C ILE A 113 -4.98 -13.54 0.61
N GLU A 114 -4.25 -14.19 -0.30
CA GLU A 114 -2.93 -14.74 -0.07
C GLU A 114 -1.91 -13.91 -0.84
N TYR A 115 -0.79 -13.60 -0.20
CA TYR A 115 0.28 -12.88 -0.86
C TYR A 115 1.67 -13.40 -0.48
N GLU A 116 2.55 -13.41 -1.48
CA GLU A 116 3.96 -13.74 -1.34
C GLU A 116 4.83 -12.55 -1.77
N VAL A 117 5.66 -12.07 -0.85
CA VAL A 117 6.52 -10.90 -1.02
C VAL A 117 7.95 -11.33 -1.33
N GLU A 118 8.48 -10.79 -2.42
CA GLU A 118 9.89 -10.80 -2.79
C GLU A 118 10.46 -9.38 -2.60
N PRO A 119 11.02 -9.06 -1.42
CA PRO A 119 11.60 -7.74 -1.18
C PRO A 119 12.93 -7.60 -1.91
N LYS A 120 13.30 -6.37 -2.26
CA LYS A 120 14.65 -6.04 -2.72
C LYS A 120 15.67 -6.41 -1.64
N MET A 121 16.66 -7.22 -1.99
CA MET A 121 17.73 -7.62 -1.08
C MET A 121 18.91 -6.64 -1.18
N ILE A 122 19.47 -6.25 -0.03
CA ILE A 122 20.67 -5.41 0.05
C ILE A 122 21.80 -6.16 0.76
N THR A 123 23.04 -5.80 0.42
CA THR A 123 24.24 -6.37 1.05
C THR A 123 24.89 -5.32 1.95
N ARG A 124 25.09 -5.64 3.22
CA ARG A 124 25.90 -4.82 4.14
C ARG A 124 27.18 -5.54 4.52
N ILE A 125 28.26 -4.79 4.48
CA ILE A 125 29.57 -5.26 4.94
C ILE A 125 29.72 -4.81 6.39
N LYS A 126 29.81 -5.76 7.31
CA LYS A 126 30.09 -5.51 8.72
C LYS A 126 31.57 -5.73 8.99
N TYR A 127 32.24 -4.69 9.45
CA TYR A 127 33.61 -4.78 9.94
C TYR A 127 33.56 -5.07 11.44
N THR A 128 34.10 -6.22 11.84
CA THR A 128 34.21 -6.58 13.25
C THR A 128 35.65 -6.92 13.56
N ARG A 129 36.05 -6.65 14.80
CA ARG A 129 37.36 -7.03 15.32
C ARG A 129 37.16 -8.24 16.22
N SER A 130 37.93 -9.30 15.98
CA SER A 130 37.90 -10.45 16.89
C SER A 130 38.45 -10.03 18.26
N ASP A 131 37.75 -10.36 19.35
CA ASP A 131 38.30 -10.19 20.70
C ASP A 131 39.30 -11.29 21.08
N TYR A 132 39.32 -12.38 20.30
CA TYR A 132 40.17 -13.55 20.49
C TYR A 132 41.32 -13.60 19.47
N GLY A 133 42.49 -14.09 19.89
CA GLY A 133 43.67 -14.27 19.04
C GLY A 133 44.34 -12.95 18.65
N LYS A 134 44.77 -12.82 17.39
CA LYS A 134 45.52 -11.65 16.86
C LYS A 134 44.70 -10.36 16.72
N ARG A 135 43.43 -10.36 17.14
CA ARG A 135 42.53 -9.19 17.12
C ARG A 135 42.46 -8.48 15.77
N GLU A 136 42.44 -9.26 14.70
CA GLU A 136 42.38 -8.79 13.32
C GLU A 136 40.96 -8.30 12.98
N TYR A 137 40.89 -7.31 12.09
CA TYR A 137 39.63 -6.85 11.50
C TYR A 137 39.20 -7.82 10.40
N ARG A 138 37.96 -8.27 10.47
CA ARG A 138 37.32 -9.10 9.44
C ARG A 138 36.06 -8.42 8.95
N SER A 139 35.83 -8.52 7.63
CA SER A 139 34.60 -8.08 7.00
C SER A 139 33.69 -9.28 6.74
N TYR A 140 32.42 -9.15 7.11
CA TYR A 140 31.38 -10.13 6.83
C TYR A 140 30.33 -9.51 5.94
N LYS A 141 30.01 -10.18 4.82
CA LYS A 141 28.90 -9.81 3.96
C LYS A 141 27.62 -10.41 4.53
N GLN A 142 26.65 -9.55 4.82
CA GLN A 142 25.31 -9.95 5.25
C GLN A 142 24.29 -9.49 4.20
N ILE A 143 23.46 -10.40 3.73
CA ILE A 143 22.37 -10.11 2.79
C ILE A 143 21.07 -10.11 3.58
N TYR A 144 20.26 -9.06 3.43
CA TYR A 144 18.97 -8.90 4.12
C TYR A 144 18.01 -8.07 3.27
N PRO A 145 16.69 -8.15 3.51
CA PRO A 145 15.72 -7.28 2.85
C PRO A 145 16.06 -5.80 3.06
N SER A 146 15.86 -4.97 2.04
CA SER A 146 15.98 -3.52 2.15
C SER A 146 15.10 -3.00 3.28
N GLU A 147 15.63 -2.06 4.05
CA GLU A 147 14.89 -1.38 5.12
C GLU A 147 13.69 -0.58 4.55
N ASN A 148 13.73 -0.25 3.25
CA ASN A 148 12.65 0.42 2.52
C ASN A 148 11.69 -0.56 1.81
N ALA A 149 11.94 -1.87 1.81
CA ALA A 149 11.04 -2.82 1.18
C ALA A 149 9.85 -3.11 2.09
N TRP A 150 8.64 -2.79 1.62
CA TRP A 150 7.41 -3.04 2.37
C TRP A 150 6.22 -3.30 1.44
N PHE A 151 5.22 -3.98 1.97
CA PHE A 151 3.94 -4.21 1.31
C PHE A 151 2.82 -4.17 2.34
N LEU A 152 1.64 -3.68 1.97
CA LEU A 152 0.48 -3.52 2.84
C LEU A 152 -0.78 -3.86 2.07
N VAL A 153 -1.61 -4.72 2.68
CA VAL A 153 -2.98 -4.97 2.27
C VAL A 153 -3.90 -4.31 3.29
N THR A 154 -4.74 -3.41 2.84
CA THR A 154 -5.77 -2.77 3.67
C THR A 154 -7.14 -3.09 3.07
N ILE A 155 -8.05 -3.63 3.88
CA ILE A 155 -9.44 -3.89 3.48
C ILE A 155 -10.35 -2.98 4.28
N ARG A 156 -11.18 -2.22 3.58
CA ARG A 156 -12.12 -1.26 4.14
C ARG A 156 -13.54 -1.60 3.74
N ASP A 157 -14.48 -1.41 4.66
CA ASP A 157 -15.90 -1.34 4.31
C ASP A 157 -16.17 -0.04 3.53
N ARG A 158 -16.86 -0.13 2.39
CA ARG A 158 -17.07 1.01 1.48
C ARG A 158 -18.16 1.97 1.94
N GLU A 159 -19.07 1.52 2.80
CA GLU A 159 -20.14 2.38 3.32
C GLU A 159 -19.60 3.27 4.45
N SER A 160 -18.90 2.66 5.42
CA SER A 160 -18.37 3.34 6.61
C SER A 160 -16.95 3.89 6.44
N GLY A 161 -16.16 3.35 5.50
CA GLY A 161 -14.73 3.63 5.35
C GLY A 161 -13.84 2.94 6.40
N ALA A 162 -14.43 2.15 7.30
CA ALA A 162 -13.72 1.51 8.40
C ALA A 162 -12.78 0.42 7.89
N ILE A 163 -11.56 0.37 8.43
CA ILE A 163 -10.62 -0.74 8.18
C ILE A 163 -11.16 -1.98 8.89
N VAL A 164 -11.52 -2.99 8.12
CA VAL A 164 -12.05 -4.27 8.63
C VAL A 164 -10.96 -5.33 8.75
N ALA A 165 -9.90 -5.21 7.96
CA ALA A 165 -8.70 -6.04 8.06
C ALA A 165 -7.48 -5.30 7.48
N GLU A 166 -6.32 -5.52 8.08
CA GLU A 166 -5.05 -4.97 7.61
C GLU A 166 -3.91 -5.92 7.97
N ASP A 167 -3.02 -6.19 7.02
CA ASP A 167 -1.77 -6.92 7.25
C ASP A 167 -0.75 -6.58 6.14
N GLY A 168 0.53 -6.80 6.40
CA GLY A 168 1.59 -6.44 5.46
C GLY A 168 2.92 -7.13 5.71
N PHE A 169 3.94 -6.71 4.97
CA PHE A 169 5.32 -7.12 5.12
C PHE A 169 6.20 -5.89 5.39
N GLY A 170 7.14 -6.01 6.34
CA GLY A 170 8.08 -4.94 6.67
C GLY A 170 7.45 -3.78 7.44
N LYS A 171 8.22 -2.70 7.66
CA LYS A 171 7.85 -1.58 8.55
C LYS A 171 7.42 -2.07 9.94
N LEU A 172 6.13 -1.96 10.27
CA LEU A 172 5.51 -2.36 11.54
C LEU A 172 4.95 -3.77 11.50
N TYR A 173 4.93 -4.42 10.33
CA TYR A 173 4.40 -5.76 10.12
C TYR A 173 5.51 -6.81 10.12
N SER A 174 5.12 -8.07 10.30
CA SER A 174 6.06 -9.20 10.28
C SER A 174 6.90 -9.23 8.98
N ALA A 175 8.12 -9.75 9.08
CA ALA A 175 8.99 -10.05 7.95
C ALA A 175 8.65 -11.40 7.28
N ASP A 176 7.53 -12.03 7.64
CA ASP A 176 7.03 -13.22 6.96
C ASP A 176 6.64 -12.89 5.53
N ARG A 177 7.30 -13.56 4.59
CA ARG A 177 7.13 -13.32 3.16
C ARG A 177 5.83 -13.87 2.60
N ARG A 178 5.18 -14.81 3.29
CA ARG A 178 3.95 -15.47 2.85
C ARG A 178 2.89 -15.31 3.91
N LYS A 179 1.77 -14.70 3.54
CA LYS A 179 0.71 -14.33 4.48
C LYS A 179 -0.66 -14.49 3.85
N LYS A 180 -1.67 -14.57 4.71
CA LYS A 180 -3.05 -14.82 4.33
C LYS A 180 -4.00 -14.01 5.21
N ILE A 181 -4.92 -13.30 4.56
CA ILE A 181 -6.03 -12.59 5.20
C ILE A 181 -7.32 -13.36 4.88
N TYR A 182 -8.15 -13.55 5.90
CA TYR A 182 -9.45 -14.22 5.78
C TYR A 182 -10.57 -13.25 6.20
N MET A 183 -11.59 -13.16 5.37
CA MET A 183 -12.79 -12.37 5.61
C MET A 183 -14.02 -13.25 5.53
N GLY A 184 -14.67 -13.46 6.68
CA GLY A 184 -15.80 -14.38 6.82
C GLY A 184 -17.19 -13.76 6.69
N TRP A 185 -17.29 -12.46 6.43
CA TRP A 185 -18.57 -11.74 6.36
C TRP A 185 -18.79 -11.17 4.97
N SER A 186 -20.03 -11.20 4.51
CA SER A 186 -20.45 -10.50 3.30
C SER A 186 -20.40 -8.98 3.49
N GLY A 187 -20.14 -8.23 2.43
CA GLY A 187 -20.12 -6.78 2.47
C GLY A 187 -19.47 -6.16 1.23
N ASN A 188 -19.55 -4.84 1.15
CA ASN A 188 -18.98 -4.07 0.05
C ASN A 188 -17.62 -3.51 0.48
N TYR A 189 -16.54 -4.03 -0.09
CA TYR A 189 -15.19 -3.77 0.35
C TYR A 189 -14.35 -2.99 -0.67
N GLN A 190 -13.43 -2.18 -0.17
CA GLN A 190 -12.33 -1.58 -0.90
C GLN A 190 -11.04 -2.22 -0.40
N ILE A 191 -10.33 -2.88 -1.31
CA ILE A 191 -9.08 -3.59 -1.05
C ILE A 191 -7.96 -2.76 -1.67
N GLU A 192 -7.00 -2.36 -0.84
CA GLU A 192 -5.85 -1.56 -1.24
C GLU A 192 -4.57 -2.37 -1.07
N PHE A 193 -3.73 -2.36 -2.09
CA PHE A 193 -2.40 -2.93 -2.09
C PHE A 193 -1.39 -1.80 -2.29
N ALA A 194 -0.62 -1.50 -1.26
CA ALA A 194 0.43 -0.50 -1.31
C ALA A 194 1.78 -1.15 -1.05
N GLY A 195 2.84 -0.69 -1.71
CA GLY A 195 4.17 -1.24 -1.47
C GLY A 195 5.30 -0.43 -2.07
N ASP A 196 6.51 -0.74 -1.64
CA ASP A 196 7.76 -0.20 -2.16
C ASP A 196 8.86 -1.26 -2.14
N GLU A 197 9.78 -1.16 -3.09
CA GLU A 197 10.90 -2.08 -3.32
C GLU A 197 10.54 -3.58 -3.17
N ALA A 198 9.33 -3.97 -3.59
CA ALA A 198 8.81 -5.32 -3.42
C ALA A 198 8.11 -5.82 -4.68
N ARG A 199 8.38 -7.07 -5.06
CA ARG A 199 7.58 -7.81 -6.03
C ARG A 199 6.65 -8.72 -5.27
N VAL A 200 5.36 -8.68 -5.56
CA VAL A 200 4.35 -9.40 -4.78
C VAL A 200 3.47 -10.22 -5.70
N HIS A 201 3.35 -11.52 -5.40
CA HIS A 201 2.31 -12.36 -5.96
C HIS A 201 1.08 -12.29 -5.06
N ILE A 202 -0.07 -11.95 -5.62
CA ILE A 202 -1.34 -11.78 -4.90
C ILE A 202 -2.37 -12.71 -5.53
N LEU A 203 -2.94 -13.57 -4.70
CA LEU A 203 -4.01 -14.49 -5.06
C LEU A 203 -5.23 -14.16 -4.18
N MET A 204 -6.34 -13.78 -4.81
CA MET A 204 -7.63 -13.60 -4.13
C MET A 204 -8.62 -14.66 -4.58
N ARG A 205 -9.30 -15.26 -3.60
CA ARG A 205 -10.33 -16.26 -3.80
C ARG A 205 -11.58 -15.89 -3.00
N ALA A 206 -12.76 -16.06 -3.57
CA ALA A 206 -14.04 -15.82 -2.92
C ALA A 206 -14.88 -17.10 -2.92
N GLY A 207 -15.89 -17.21 -2.03
CA GLY A 207 -16.83 -18.33 -2.02
C GLY A 207 -17.50 -18.52 -3.39
N GLY A 208 -17.42 -19.73 -3.93
CA GLY A 208 -18.18 -20.15 -5.10
C GLY A 208 -19.59 -20.57 -4.70
N VAL A 209 -20.58 -20.18 -5.52
CA VAL A 209 -21.98 -20.62 -5.42
C VAL A 209 -22.15 -22.11 -5.70
#